data_AF-A0AAJ7C5D0-F1
#
_entry.id   AF-A0AAJ7C5D0-F1
#
_cell.length_a   1.000
_cell.length_b   1.000
_cell.length_c   1.000
_cell.angle_alpha   90.00
_cell.angle_beta   90.00
_cell.angle_gamma   90.00
#
_symmetry.space_group_name_H-M   'P 1'
#
loop_
_entity.id
_entity.type
_entity.pdbx_description
1 polymer ?
#
loop_
_entity_poly.entity_id
_entity_poly.type
_entity_poly.pdbx_seq_one_letter_code
_entity_poly.pdbx_strand_id
1 'polypeptide(L)'
;MLKGKPHHHVDSSIVAVKSKFDADFIRFSINRNESISYEDFRKLLAEKHDIGQDLNFLIWYTDPTDGDLLPINNDNNLARALLAAKPLLRIFIQRKGDGLEDMNGYATVKPKNLISSILGGTPGKPKSLAISNPHDFRQVSAIIDVDILPETCRRVRLLKHGSDKPLGFYIKDGESYRPLPPSAGGGIEKVPGVFISRLVPGGLAESTGLLAVNDEVLEVNGIEVAGKTLDQVTDMMIANSSNLIITVKPANQRAALAAPRRGSFSRNSQLSSGSHQSTQSAATGSDADDDADEIVDLTGVTLHDDASTSAGHHLHHHHHHHHHNHFSRDQGVLHL
;
A
#
# COMPACT_ATOMS: atom_id res chain seq x y z
N MET A 1 54.50 25.52 23.11
CA MET A 1 54.11 25.38 21.68
C MET A 1 53.62 23.97 21.44
N LEU A 2 52.30 23.75 21.40
CA LEU A 2 51.71 22.46 20.99
C LEU A 2 51.02 22.70 19.64
N LYS A 3 51.55 22.06 18.58
CA LYS A 3 50.96 22.08 17.24
C LYS A 3 49.69 21.23 17.27
N GLY A 4 48.52 21.87 17.19
CA GLY A 4 47.24 21.20 17.00
C GLY A 4 47.19 20.50 15.64
N LYS A 5 46.72 19.25 15.64
CA LYS A 5 46.46 18.45 14.43
C LYS A 5 45.35 19.12 13.60
N PRO A 6 45.42 19.11 12.27
CA PRO A 6 44.35 19.66 11.44
C PRO A 6 43.10 18.79 11.55
N HIS A 7 42.00 19.39 12.03
CA HIS A 7 40.67 18.81 11.89
C HIS A 7 40.36 18.67 10.39
N HIS A 8 40.26 17.44 9.88
CA HIS A 8 39.66 17.18 8.58
C HIS A 8 38.17 17.49 8.67
N HIS A 9 37.78 18.69 8.22
CA HIS A 9 36.40 19.00 7.91
C HIS A 9 36.03 18.16 6.68
N VAL A 10 35.25 17.10 6.87
CA VAL A 10 34.70 16.33 5.74
C VAL A 10 33.69 17.25 5.07
N ASP A 11 34.02 17.76 3.88
CA ASP A 11 33.08 18.55 3.09
C ASP A 11 31.82 17.74 2.82
N SER A 12 30.73 18.12 3.49
CA SER A 12 29.41 17.49 3.39
C SER A 12 28.77 17.65 2.01
N SER A 13 29.41 18.44 1.13
CA SER A 13 29.03 18.69 -0.25
C SER A 13 29.48 17.57 -1.20
N ILE A 14 30.47 16.76 -0.84
CA ILE A 14 31.02 15.73 -1.73
C ILE A 14 30.34 14.38 -1.46
N VAL A 15 29.77 13.77 -2.50
CA VAL A 15 29.23 12.41 -2.49
C VAL A 15 30.26 11.49 -3.15
N ALA A 16 30.72 10.48 -2.42
CA ALA A 16 31.53 9.42 -2.99
C ALA A 16 30.62 8.47 -3.78
N VAL A 17 30.97 8.17 -5.02
CA VAL A 17 30.25 7.25 -5.88
C VAL A 17 31.08 6.00 -6.08
N LYS A 18 30.50 4.81 -5.85
CA LYS A 18 31.05 3.51 -6.26
C LYS A 18 30.08 2.91 -7.27
N SER A 19 30.48 2.91 -8.54
CA SER A 19 29.70 2.36 -9.64
C SER A 19 30.25 1.02 -10.07
N LYS A 20 29.34 0.04 -10.23
CA LYS A 20 29.63 -1.32 -10.70
C LYS A 20 29.01 -1.53 -12.08
N PHE A 21 29.79 -2.05 -13.01
CA PHE A 21 29.32 -2.52 -14.31
C PHE A 21 29.98 -3.88 -14.58
N ASP A 22 29.18 -4.93 -14.82
CA ASP A 22 29.68 -6.30 -14.92
C ASP A 22 30.59 -6.72 -13.75
N ALA A 23 31.88 -6.97 -13.99
CA ALA A 23 32.88 -7.27 -12.97
C ALA A 23 33.66 -6.02 -12.50
N ASP A 24 33.50 -4.91 -13.19
CA ASP A 24 34.30 -3.70 -13.01
C ASP A 24 33.69 -2.76 -11.96
N PHE A 25 34.57 -2.13 -11.19
CA PHE A 25 34.21 -1.17 -10.17
C PHE A 25 35.00 0.13 -10.34
N ILE A 26 34.28 1.23 -10.48
CA ILE A 26 34.86 2.56 -10.60
C ILE A 26 34.40 3.42 -9.44
N ARG A 27 35.33 4.20 -8.87
CA ARG A 27 35.04 5.16 -7.82
C ARG A 27 35.40 6.56 -8.27
N PHE A 28 34.50 7.49 -8.01
CA PHE A 28 34.69 8.91 -8.28
C PHE A 28 33.84 9.72 -7.30
N SER A 29 33.95 11.05 -7.36
CA SER A 29 33.23 11.94 -6.47
C SER A 29 32.38 12.91 -7.27
N ILE A 30 31.20 13.25 -6.75
CA ILE A 30 30.31 14.28 -7.30
C ILE A 30 30.07 15.33 -6.22
N ASN A 31 30.00 16.60 -6.63
CA ASN A 31 29.54 17.66 -5.77
C ASN A 31 28.00 17.72 -5.78
N ARG A 32 27.37 17.55 -4.63
CA ARG A 32 25.91 17.58 -4.50
C ARG A 32 25.29 18.96 -4.71
N ASN A 33 26.10 20.02 -4.64
CA ASN A 33 25.66 21.39 -4.86
C ASN A 33 25.70 21.75 -6.36
N GLU A 34 26.37 20.93 -7.18
CA GLU A 34 26.39 21.09 -8.62
C GLU A 34 25.21 20.31 -9.20
N SER A 35 24.30 21.03 -9.88
CA SER A 35 23.17 20.39 -10.54
C SER A 35 23.66 19.63 -11.76
N ILE A 36 23.56 18.30 -11.71
CA ILE A 36 23.83 17.42 -12.85
C ILE A 36 22.51 16.82 -13.33
N SER A 37 22.26 16.90 -14.65
CA SER A 37 21.10 16.25 -15.26
C SER A 37 21.29 14.73 -15.30
N TYR A 38 20.20 13.98 -15.35
CA TYR A 38 20.21 12.53 -15.53
C TYR A 38 20.95 12.13 -16.81
N GLU A 39 20.74 12.84 -17.90
CA GLU A 39 21.41 12.54 -19.18
C GLU A 39 22.92 12.79 -19.11
N ASP A 40 23.36 13.86 -18.45
CA ASP A 40 24.80 14.13 -18.29
C ASP A 40 25.45 13.16 -17.30
N PHE A 41 24.74 12.79 -16.25
CA PHE A 41 25.18 11.76 -15.33
C PHE A 41 25.32 10.39 -16.01
N ARG A 42 24.39 10.06 -16.89
CA ARG A 42 24.43 8.83 -17.69
C ARG A 42 25.62 8.85 -18.67
N LYS A 43 25.87 9.96 -19.35
CA LYS A 43 27.07 10.12 -20.19
C LYS A 43 28.36 9.98 -19.38
N LEU A 44 28.42 10.58 -18.19
CA LEU A 44 29.56 10.46 -17.29
C LEU A 44 29.82 9.00 -16.90
N LEU A 45 28.78 8.24 -16.57
CA LEU A 45 28.92 6.81 -16.26
C LEU A 45 29.38 6.01 -17.48
N ALA A 46 28.86 6.33 -18.67
CA ALA A 46 29.28 5.68 -19.91
C ALA A 46 30.76 5.94 -20.21
N GLU A 47 31.21 7.19 -20.10
CA GLU A 47 32.61 7.58 -20.28
C GLU A 47 33.53 6.88 -19.27
N LYS A 48 33.13 6.84 -17.99
CA LYS A 48 33.95 6.22 -16.94
C LYS A 48 34.12 4.72 -17.15
N HIS A 49 33.07 4.00 -17.53
CA HIS A 49 33.08 2.56 -17.72
C HIS A 49 33.39 2.12 -19.16
N ASP A 50 33.78 3.05 -20.04
CA ASP A 50 34.01 2.81 -21.47
C ASP A 50 32.85 2.07 -22.15
N ILE A 51 31.62 2.44 -21.74
CA ILE A 51 30.39 1.92 -22.33
C ILE A 51 30.11 2.75 -23.57
N GLY A 52 30.06 2.11 -24.73
CA GLY A 52 29.85 2.77 -26.03
C GLY A 52 28.68 3.76 -26.06
N GLN A 53 28.71 4.66 -27.06
CA GLN A 53 27.81 5.83 -27.15
C GLN A 53 26.31 5.51 -27.25
N ASP A 54 25.94 4.24 -27.43
CA ASP A 54 24.54 3.82 -27.55
C ASP A 54 23.76 3.98 -26.24
N LEU A 55 24.44 4.31 -25.13
CA LEU A 55 23.91 4.54 -23.78
C LEU A 55 22.92 3.45 -23.34
N ASN A 56 23.02 2.24 -23.91
CA ASN A 56 21.96 1.23 -23.82
C ASN A 56 22.09 0.41 -22.52
N PHE A 57 21.98 1.09 -21.40
CA PHE A 57 22.09 0.53 -20.07
C PHE A 57 21.12 1.23 -19.10
N LEU A 58 20.80 0.51 -18.03
CA LEU A 58 19.99 0.93 -16.91
C LEU A 58 20.90 1.27 -15.73
N ILE A 59 20.54 2.28 -14.96
CA ILE A 59 21.28 2.73 -13.79
C ILE A 59 20.41 2.48 -12.56
N TRP A 60 20.98 1.88 -11.53
CA TRP A 60 20.34 1.62 -10.25
C TRP A 60 21.22 2.10 -9.10
N TYR A 61 20.64 2.43 -7.95
CA TYR A 61 21.38 2.71 -6.72
C TYR A 61 20.82 1.95 -5.53
N THR A 62 21.67 1.68 -4.54
CA THR A 62 21.21 1.14 -3.25
C THR A 62 20.83 2.28 -2.31
N ASP A 63 19.57 2.33 -1.88
CA ASP A 63 19.14 3.26 -0.84
C ASP A 63 19.79 2.87 0.51
N PRO A 64 20.51 3.79 1.17
CA PRO A 64 21.21 3.46 2.41
C PRO A 64 20.29 3.35 3.64
N THR A 65 19.03 3.77 3.54
CA THR A 65 18.05 3.68 4.64
C THR A 65 17.48 2.29 4.73
N ASP A 66 16.98 1.77 3.61
CA ASP A 66 16.22 0.52 3.56
C ASP A 66 17.00 -0.64 2.89
N GLY A 67 18.07 -0.35 2.14
CA GLY A 67 18.88 -1.33 1.42
C GLY A 67 18.36 -1.71 0.03
N ASP A 68 17.29 -1.06 -0.43
CA ASP A 68 16.61 -1.36 -1.69
C ASP A 68 17.43 -0.92 -2.91
N LEU A 69 17.34 -1.69 -4.01
CA LEU A 69 17.92 -1.34 -5.29
C LEU A 69 16.89 -0.57 -6.14
N LEU A 70 17.13 0.72 -6.37
CA LEU A 70 16.17 1.64 -7.00
C LEU A 70 16.71 2.22 -8.32
N PRO A 71 15.87 2.41 -9.35
CA PRO A 71 16.33 2.89 -10.65
C PRO A 71 16.60 4.40 -10.65
N ILE A 72 17.72 4.81 -11.23
CA ILE A 72 17.99 6.19 -11.63
C ILE A 72 17.66 6.29 -13.12
N ASN A 73 16.51 6.88 -13.47
CA ASN A 73 16.07 7.00 -14.86
C ASN A 73 15.51 8.38 -15.23
N ASN A 74 15.61 9.35 -14.31
CA ASN A 74 15.21 10.74 -14.48
C ASN A 74 15.93 11.62 -13.44
N ASP A 75 15.81 12.94 -13.59
CA ASP A 75 16.49 13.94 -12.73
C ASP A 75 16.05 13.84 -11.25
N ASN A 76 14.76 13.58 -11.00
CA ASN A 76 14.24 13.49 -9.64
C ASN A 76 14.80 12.25 -8.90
N ASN A 77 14.90 11.12 -9.58
CA ASN A 77 15.50 9.91 -9.00
C ASN A 77 17.00 10.10 -8.74
N LEU A 78 17.71 10.80 -9.64
CA LEU A 78 19.12 11.15 -9.43
C LEU A 78 19.31 12.08 -8.23
N ALA A 79 18.49 13.13 -8.13
CA ALA A 79 18.51 14.05 -6.99
C ALA A 79 18.23 13.31 -5.68
N ARG A 80 17.24 12.40 -5.66
CA ARG A 80 16.94 11.56 -4.50
C ARG A 80 18.10 10.64 -4.12
N ALA A 81 18.74 10.01 -5.10
CA ALA A 81 19.92 9.16 -4.87
C ALA A 81 21.10 9.95 -4.25
N LEU A 82 21.38 11.15 -4.77
CA LEU A 82 22.44 12.04 -4.25
C LEU A 82 22.14 12.59 -2.85
N LEU A 83 20.86 12.84 -2.53
CA LEU A 83 20.43 13.27 -1.21
C LEU A 83 20.49 12.12 -0.18
N ALA A 84 20.05 10.92 -0.57
CA ALA A 84 20.04 9.74 0.29
C ALA A 84 21.46 9.27 0.65
N ALA A 85 22.42 9.43 -0.26
CA ALA A 85 23.80 8.98 -0.08
C ALA A 85 24.49 9.59 1.16
N LYS A 86 24.96 8.72 2.08
CA LYS A 86 25.70 9.10 3.29
C LYS A 86 26.81 8.09 3.64
N PRO A 87 28.10 8.36 3.34
CA PRO A 87 28.63 9.28 2.33
C PRO A 87 28.75 8.63 0.93
N LEU A 88 28.37 7.35 0.80
CA LEU A 88 28.61 6.53 -0.38
C LEU A 88 27.32 6.27 -1.15
N LEU A 89 27.28 6.71 -2.40
CA LEU A 89 26.30 6.29 -3.38
C LEU A 89 26.81 5.02 -4.09
N ARG A 90 26.11 3.90 -3.91
CA ARG A 90 26.41 2.64 -4.59
C ARG A 90 25.55 2.54 -5.84
N ILE A 91 26.18 2.41 -7.00
CA ILE A 91 25.53 2.38 -8.31
C ILE A 91 25.78 1.04 -8.99
N PHE A 92 24.75 0.53 -9.66
CA PHE A 92 24.79 -0.66 -10.49
C PHE A 92 24.33 -0.29 -11.89
N ILE A 93 25.15 -0.62 -12.88
CA ILE A 93 24.85 -0.44 -14.29
C ILE A 93 24.57 -1.82 -14.89
N GLN A 94 23.50 -1.92 -15.68
CA GLN A 94 23.10 -3.15 -16.34
C GLN A 94 22.81 -2.88 -17.82
N ARG A 95 23.35 -3.69 -18.74
CA ARG A 95 23.04 -3.56 -20.17
C ARG A 95 21.56 -3.87 -20.41
N LYS A 96 20.93 -3.09 -21.28
CA LYS A 96 19.54 -3.32 -21.69
C LYS A 96 19.48 -4.57 -22.57
N GLY A 97 18.72 -5.59 -22.17
CA GLY A 97 18.65 -6.90 -22.82
C GLY A 97 19.38 -8.05 -22.11
N ASP A 98 20.25 -7.76 -21.13
CA ASP A 98 20.96 -8.79 -20.35
C ASP A 98 20.19 -9.23 -19.08
N GLY A 99 19.00 -8.65 -18.86
CA GLY A 99 18.06 -9.12 -17.84
C GLY A 99 17.18 -10.25 -18.39
N LEU A 100 17.07 -11.35 -17.64
CA LEU A 100 16.07 -12.41 -17.88
C LEU A 100 14.63 -11.87 -17.98
N GLU A 101 14.39 -10.65 -17.46
CA GLU A 101 13.11 -9.95 -17.45
C GLU A 101 12.78 -9.22 -18.78
N ASP A 102 13.78 -8.92 -19.63
CA ASP A 102 13.54 -8.24 -20.92
C ASP A 102 12.93 -9.18 -21.99
N MET A 103 12.80 -10.48 -21.68
CA MET A 103 12.16 -11.47 -22.55
C MET A 103 10.64 -11.61 -22.32
N ASN A 104 10.10 -11.04 -21.24
CA ASN A 104 8.70 -11.26 -20.82
C ASN A 104 7.87 -9.97 -20.63
N GLY A 105 8.31 -8.83 -21.17
CA GLY A 105 7.50 -7.61 -21.18
C GLY A 105 6.22 -7.81 -22.00
N TYR A 106 5.08 -7.91 -21.30
CA TYR A 106 3.68 -7.94 -21.76
C TYR A 106 3.42 -7.32 -23.16
N ALA A 107 3.72 -8.08 -24.19
CA ALA A 107 3.18 -7.96 -25.53
C ALA A 107 3.25 -9.35 -26.14
N THR A 108 2.11 -9.85 -26.63
CA THR A 108 2.09 -11.06 -27.44
C THR A 108 3.18 -10.97 -28.51
N VAL A 109 4.15 -11.89 -28.46
CA VAL A 109 5.14 -12.08 -29.52
C VAL A 109 4.35 -12.52 -30.74
N LYS A 110 3.88 -11.57 -31.55
CA LYS A 110 3.45 -11.89 -32.91
C LYS A 110 4.71 -11.94 -33.77
N PRO A 111 5.04 -13.08 -34.40
CA PRO A 111 6.12 -13.12 -35.37
C PRO A 111 5.80 -12.10 -36.48
N LYS A 112 6.76 -11.22 -36.77
CA LYS A 112 6.62 -10.25 -37.86
C LYS A 112 6.61 -11.01 -39.18
N ASN A 113 5.44 -11.16 -39.80
CA ASN A 113 5.33 -11.62 -41.19
C ASN A 113 5.80 -10.51 -42.13
N LEU A 114 6.84 -10.79 -42.92
CA LEU A 114 7.59 -9.88 -43.79
C LEU A 114 6.96 -9.67 -45.20
N ILE A 115 5.66 -9.90 -45.40
CA ILE A 115 5.09 -9.95 -46.78
C ILE A 115 4.01 -8.87 -47.07
N SER A 116 3.70 -7.92 -46.18
CA SER A 116 2.63 -6.93 -46.47
C SER A 116 3.13 -5.58 -47.02
N SER A 117 3.93 -5.57 -48.09
CA SER A 117 4.40 -4.32 -48.72
C SER A 117 3.90 -4.08 -50.16
N ILE A 118 3.00 -4.90 -50.70
CA ILE A 118 2.63 -4.80 -52.14
C ILE A 118 1.19 -4.37 -52.43
N LEU A 119 0.33 -4.07 -51.45
CA LEU A 119 -1.02 -3.61 -51.79
C LEU A 119 -1.60 -2.57 -50.85
N GLY A 120 -1.73 -1.34 -51.38
CA GLY A 120 -2.86 -0.45 -51.15
C GLY A 120 -3.02 0.13 -49.74
N GLY A 121 -2.95 1.46 -49.65
CA GLY A 121 -3.05 2.24 -48.40
C GLY A 121 -4.18 1.81 -47.47
N THR A 122 -3.80 1.50 -46.23
CA THR A 122 -4.70 1.55 -45.07
C THR A 122 -4.28 2.71 -44.17
N PRO A 123 -5.22 3.51 -43.63
CA PRO A 123 -4.90 4.62 -42.73
C PRO A 123 -4.04 4.15 -41.56
N GLY A 124 -2.97 4.88 -41.26
CA GLY A 124 -1.98 4.51 -40.26
C GLY A 124 -2.63 4.12 -38.93
N LYS A 125 -2.34 2.90 -38.46
CA LYS A 125 -2.76 2.45 -37.13
C LYS A 125 -2.32 3.48 -36.09
N PRO A 126 -3.19 3.88 -35.14
CA PRO A 126 -2.79 4.78 -34.07
C PRO A 126 -1.62 4.16 -33.31
N LYS A 127 -0.58 4.96 -33.05
CA LYS A 127 0.57 4.53 -32.23
C LYS A 127 0.01 4.00 -30.91
N SER A 128 0.28 2.74 -30.62
CA SER A 128 -0.09 2.13 -29.34
C SER A 128 0.47 2.97 -28.20
N LEU A 129 -0.35 3.28 -27.20
CA LEU A 129 0.07 4.04 -26.03
C LEU A 129 1.20 3.27 -25.34
N ALA A 130 2.40 3.85 -25.33
CA ALA A 130 3.55 3.29 -24.64
C ALA A 130 3.42 3.56 -23.13
N ILE A 131 2.93 2.57 -22.38
CA ILE A 131 2.94 2.60 -20.91
C ILE A 131 4.36 2.24 -20.46
N SER A 132 4.97 3.07 -19.64
CA SER A 132 6.31 2.81 -19.10
C SER A 132 6.28 1.73 -18.02
N ASN A 133 7.43 1.15 -17.72
CA ASN A 133 7.54 0.22 -16.59
C ASN A 133 7.19 0.96 -15.29
N PRO A 134 6.56 0.31 -14.30
CA PRO A 134 6.22 0.98 -13.07
C PRO A 134 7.49 1.40 -12.29
N HIS A 135 7.41 2.56 -11.64
CA HIS A 135 8.54 3.26 -11.05
C HIS A 135 8.32 3.51 -9.56
N ASP A 136 9.41 3.68 -8.79
CA ASP A 136 9.36 4.00 -7.36
C ASP A 136 8.56 3.00 -6.51
N PHE A 137 8.76 1.71 -6.80
CA PHE A 137 8.20 0.65 -5.96
C PHE A 137 8.82 0.70 -4.58
N ARG A 138 7.98 0.99 -3.59
CA ARG A 138 8.37 1.01 -2.19
C ARG A 138 7.37 0.22 -1.39
N GLN A 139 7.88 -0.62 -0.49
CA GLN A 139 7.01 -1.29 0.44
C GLN A 139 6.40 -0.27 1.40
N VAL A 140 5.08 -0.19 1.44
CA VAL A 140 4.36 0.72 2.34
C VAL A 140 3.87 0.02 3.62
N SER A 141 3.65 -1.29 3.54
CA SER A 141 3.22 -2.09 4.70
C SER A 141 3.53 -3.58 4.59
N ALA A 142 3.44 -4.28 5.71
CA ALA A 142 3.48 -5.74 5.80
C ALA A 142 2.64 -6.24 6.99
N ILE A 143 2.04 -7.42 6.86
CA ILE A 143 1.64 -8.22 8.03
C ILE A 143 2.85 -9.10 8.39
N ILE A 144 3.23 -9.11 9.66
CA ILE A 144 4.37 -9.89 10.16
C ILE A 144 3.94 -10.80 11.31
N ASP A 145 4.76 -11.81 11.61
CA ASP A 145 4.63 -12.68 12.78
C ASP A 145 3.30 -13.42 12.90
N VAL A 146 2.64 -13.68 11.77
CA VAL A 146 1.33 -14.37 11.69
C VAL A 146 1.36 -15.73 12.39
N ASP A 147 2.49 -16.46 12.29
CA ASP A 147 2.61 -17.82 12.82
C ASP A 147 2.95 -17.90 14.32
N ILE A 148 3.39 -16.78 14.91
CA ILE A 148 3.81 -16.72 16.33
C ILE A 148 2.86 -15.87 17.19
N LEU A 149 1.99 -15.08 16.56
CA LEU A 149 0.98 -14.31 17.26
C LEU A 149 -0.30 -15.12 17.46
N PRO A 150 -1.08 -14.83 18.52
CA PRO A 150 -2.43 -15.35 18.62
C PRO A 150 -3.24 -14.97 17.38
N GLU A 151 -4.10 -15.89 16.89
CA GLU A 151 -4.97 -15.65 15.72
C GLU A 151 -5.89 -14.43 15.85
N THR A 152 -6.15 -14.01 17.10
CA THR A 152 -6.95 -12.83 17.43
C THR A 152 -6.19 -11.52 17.29
N CYS A 153 -4.89 -11.57 16.98
CA CYS A 153 -4.00 -10.44 16.89
C CYS A 153 -3.41 -10.32 15.48
N ARG A 154 -3.02 -9.10 15.13
CA ARG A 154 -2.35 -8.78 13.87
C ARG A 154 -1.21 -7.83 14.17
N ARG A 155 0.00 -8.16 13.69
CA ARG A 155 1.13 -7.23 13.72
C ARG A 155 1.37 -6.67 12.34
N VAL A 156 1.33 -5.34 12.27
CA VAL A 156 1.41 -4.57 11.04
C VAL A 156 2.68 -3.73 11.09
N ARG A 157 3.48 -3.81 10.04
CA ARG A 157 4.58 -2.87 9.79
C ARG A 157 4.10 -1.81 8.82
N LEU A 158 4.26 -0.54 9.15
CA LEU A 158 4.00 0.61 8.29
C LEU A 158 5.31 1.35 8.01
N LEU A 159 5.62 1.59 6.74
CA LEU A 159 6.79 2.33 6.31
C LEU A 159 6.39 3.67 5.71
N LYS A 160 6.85 4.76 6.33
CA LYS A 160 6.57 6.12 5.90
C LYS A 160 7.69 6.59 4.97
N HIS A 161 7.43 6.61 3.67
CA HIS A 161 8.41 7.03 2.67
C HIS A 161 8.42 8.55 2.48
N GLY A 162 9.57 9.17 2.75
CA GLY A 162 10.03 10.45 2.17
C GLY A 162 9.08 11.64 2.23
N SER A 163 8.07 11.60 3.09
CA SER A 163 7.03 12.62 3.25
C SER A 163 6.88 12.98 4.73
N ASP A 164 6.54 14.23 5.00
CA ASP A 164 6.24 14.70 6.36
C ASP A 164 4.81 14.36 6.80
N LYS A 165 4.01 13.78 5.89
CA LYS A 165 2.62 13.40 6.16
C LYS A 165 2.53 12.39 7.31
N PRO A 166 1.58 12.53 8.25
CA PRO A 166 1.41 11.59 9.34
C PRO A 166 1.03 10.18 8.83
N LEU A 167 1.13 9.18 9.71
CA LEU A 167 0.72 7.80 9.42
C LEU A 167 -0.77 7.66 9.07
N GLY A 168 -1.59 8.67 9.40
CA GLY A 168 -2.97 8.74 8.94
C GLY A 168 -3.97 7.98 9.80
N PHE A 169 -3.74 7.87 11.10
CA PHE A 169 -4.72 7.36 12.06
C PHE A 169 -4.59 8.07 13.41
N TYR A 170 -5.62 7.96 14.23
CA TYR A 170 -5.70 8.54 15.57
C TYR A 170 -6.02 7.45 16.58
N ILE A 171 -5.56 7.65 17.81
CA ILE A 171 -5.84 6.76 18.93
C ILE A 171 -6.67 7.46 20.00
N LYS A 172 -7.31 6.70 20.88
CA LYS A 172 -8.08 7.16 22.04
C LYS A 172 -7.95 6.15 23.18
N ASP A 173 -8.19 6.62 24.39
CA ASP A 173 -8.44 5.73 25.52
C ASP A 173 -9.80 5.04 25.39
N GLY A 174 -9.90 3.83 25.95
CA GLY A 174 -11.13 3.06 26.05
C GLY A 174 -11.04 1.96 27.09
N GLU A 175 -12.11 1.16 27.19
CA GLU A 175 -12.16 -0.01 28.06
C GLU A 175 -11.89 -1.28 27.23
N SER A 176 -10.89 -2.05 27.65
CA SER A 176 -10.64 -3.39 27.14
C SER A 176 -11.16 -4.43 28.12
N TYR A 177 -11.69 -5.53 27.57
CA TYR A 177 -12.29 -6.61 28.33
C TYR A 177 -11.38 -7.83 28.24
N ARG A 178 -10.79 -8.23 29.37
CA ARG A 178 -9.83 -9.33 29.44
C ARG A 178 -10.38 -10.48 30.30
N PRO A 179 -10.30 -11.73 29.83
CA PRO A 179 -10.71 -12.86 30.64
C PRO A 179 -9.73 -13.04 31.81
N LEU A 180 -10.28 -13.18 33.02
CA LEU A 180 -9.51 -13.53 34.21
C LEU A 180 -9.16 -15.03 34.17
N PRO A 181 -7.96 -15.41 34.66
CA PRO A 181 -7.65 -16.81 34.84
C PRO A 181 -8.62 -17.45 35.85
N PRO A 182 -8.87 -18.77 35.75
CA PRO A 182 -9.77 -19.48 36.68
C PRO A 182 -9.36 -19.33 38.15
N SER A 183 -8.05 -19.16 38.40
CA SER A 183 -7.48 -18.94 39.73
C SER A 183 -7.90 -17.62 40.38
N ALA A 184 -8.36 -16.63 39.61
CA ALA A 184 -8.80 -15.33 40.10
C ALA A 184 -10.33 -15.22 40.24
N GLY A 185 -11.05 -16.36 40.25
CA GLY A 185 -12.50 -16.41 40.39
C GLY A 185 -13.26 -16.54 39.06
N GLY A 186 -12.57 -16.51 37.92
CA GLY A 186 -13.17 -16.52 36.59
C GLY A 186 -13.96 -15.24 36.29
N GLY A 187 -14.09 -14.90 35.00
CA GLY A 187 -14.87 -13.72 34.58
C GLY A 187 -14.12 -12.84 33.59
N ILE A 188 -14.59 -11.61 33.43
CA ILE A 188 -14.04 -10.61 32.51
C ILE A 188 -13.70 -9.35 33.32
N GLU A 189 -12.44 -8.93 33.27
CA GLU A 189 -11.99 -7.65 33.81
C GLU A 189 -12.17 -6.53 32.81
N LYS A 190 -12.52 -5.35 33.32
CA LYS A 190 -12.37 -4.10 32.59
C LYS A 190 -11.02 -3.49 32.90
N VAL A 191 -10.17 -3.35 31.89
CA VAL A 191 -8.87 -2.69 32.01
C VAL A 191 -8.77 -1.51 31.03
N PRO A 192 -8.02 -0.45 31.36
CA PRO A 192 -7.72 0.61 30.41
C PRO A 192 -7.03 0.05 29.15
N GLY A 193 -7.43 0.52 27.98
CA GLY A 193 -6.85 0.14 26.69
C GLY A 193 -6.79 1.32 25.72
N VAL A 194 -5.96 1.19 24.69
CA VAL A 194 -5.78 2.19 23.64
C VAL A 194 -6.38 1.66 22.34
N PHE A 195 -7.16 2.47 21.66
CA PHE A 195 -7.91 2.05 20.47
C PHE A 195 -7.72 3.01 19.32
N ILE A 196 -7.75 2.52 18.09
CA ILE A 196 -7.82 3.38 16.90
C ILE A 196 -9.18 4.07 16.88
N SER A 197 -9.18 5.40 16.96
CA SER A 197 -10.39 6.22 17.00
C SER A 197 -10.85 6.67 15.61
N ARG A 198 -9.92 6.85 14.68
CA ARG A 198 -10.18 7.38 13.34
C ARG A 198 -9.06 7.01 12.37
N LEU A 199 -9.40 6.83 11.10
CA LEU A 199 -8.47 6.77 9.98
C LEU A 199 -8.60 8.05 9.14
N VAL A 200 -7.48 8.56 8.62
CA VAL A 200 -7.45 9.70 7.71
C VAL A 200 -7.75 9.20 6.29
N PRO A 201 -8.76 9.76 5.60
CA PRO A 201 -9.04 9.43 4.21
C PRO A 201 -7.82 9.63 3.29
N GLY A 202 -7.46 8.60 2.53
CA GLY A 202 -6.26 8.56 1.68
C GLY A 202 -4.93 8.58 2.45
N GLY A 203 -4.97 8.45 3.78
CA GLY A 203 -3.79 8.33 4.63
C GLY A 203 -3.11 6.98 4.47
N LEU A 204 -1.88 6.85 4.98
CA LEU A 204 -1.11 5.60 4.87
C LEU A 204 -1.85 4.44 5.52
N ALA A 205 -2.29 4.58 6.77
CA ALA A 205 -3.00 3.53 7.49
C ALA A 205 -4.27 3.07 6.77
N GLU A 206 -5.12 4.00 6.30
CA GLU A 206 -6.33 3.65 5.55
C GLU A 206 -6.01 2.94 4.23
N SER A 207 -5.03 3.47 3.47
CA SER A 207 -4.65 2.94 2.16
C SER A 207 -4.13 1.50 2.22
N THR A 208 -3.56 1.10 3.36
CA THR A 208 -3.11 -0.29 3.55
C THR A 208 -4.25 -1.26 3.81
N GLY A 209 -5.38 -0.80 4.36
CA GLY A 209 -6.49 -1.65 4.79
C GLY A 209 -6.15 -2.63 5.92
N LEU A 210 -4.97 -2.51 6.54
CA LEU A 210 -4.51 -3.43 7.58
C LEU A 210 -4.94 -3.02 8.99
N LEU A 211 -5.32 -1.75 9.16
CA LEU A 211 -5.82 -1.17 10.41
C LEU A 211 -7.25 -0.69 10.23
N ALA A 212 -8.06 -0.80 11.27
CA ALA A 212 -9.45 -0.37 11.30
C ALA A 212 -9.76 0.44 12.56
N VAL A 213 -10.83 1.25 12.48
CA VAL A 213 -11.38 1.94 13.65
C VAL A 213 -11.87 0.90 14.65
N ASN A 214 -11.62 1.15 15.93
CA ASN A 214 -11.86 0.29 17.08
C ASN A 214 -10.89 -0.90 17.25
N ASP A 215 -9.86 -1.03 16.41
CA ASP A 215 -8.77 -1.96 16.71
C ASP A 215 -8.10 -1.57 18.03
N GLU A 216 -7.90 -2.54 18.92
CA GLU A 216 -7.21 -2.33 20.20
C GLU A 216 -5.71 -2.45 19.96
N VAL A 217 -4.95 -1.42 20.34
CA VAL A 217 -3.49 -1.41 20.27
C VAL A 217 -2.94 -2.16 21.48
N LEU A 218 -2.07 -3.12 21.23
CA LEU A 218 -1.44 -3.95 22.26
C LEU A 218 0.04 -3.62 22.43
N GLU A 219 0.75 -3.38 21.33
CA GLU A 219 2.19 -3.12 21.33
C GLU A 219 2.59 -2.11 20.24
N VAL A 220 3.66 -1.36 20.50
CA VAL A 220 4.33 -0.49 19.53
C VAL A 220 5.83 -0.78 19.56
N ASN A 221 6.38 -1.20 18.42
CA ASN A 221 7.79 -1.57 18.22
C ASN A 221 8.33 -2.53 19.29
N GLY A 222 7.50 -3.50 19.70
CA GLY A 222 7.84 -4.52 20.70
C GLY A 222 7.67 -4.07 22.16
N ILE A 223 7.11 -2.88 22.40
CA ILE A 223 6.81 -2.38 23.73
C ILE A 223 5.29 -2.44 23.95
N GLU A 224 4.86 -3.19 24.98
CA GLU A 224 3.46 -3.26 25.39
C GLU A 224 2.92 -1.88 25.81
N VAL A 225 1.68 -1.58 25.41
CA VAL A 225 1.02 -0.31 25.77
C VAL A 225 0.24 -0.37 27.07
N ALA A 226 0.06 -1.56 27.65
CA ALA A 226 -0.66 -1.74 28.90
C ALA A 226 -0.01 -0.93 30.04
N GLY A 227 -0.82 -0.16 30.77
CA GLY A 227 -0.35 0.70 31.87
C GLY A 227 0.38 1.98 31.45
N LYS A 228 0.50 2.28 30.15
CA LYS A 228 1.01 3.56 29.65
C LYS A 228 -0.13 4.55 29.45
N THR A 229 0.18 5.84 29.56
CA THR A 229 -0.78 6.90 29.22
C THR A 229 -0.93 7.03 27.70
N LEU A 230 -2.07 7.57 27.25
CA LEU A 230 -2.31 7.83 25.83
C LEU A 230 -1.18 8.67 25.19
N ASP A 231 -0.70 9.68 25.91
CA ASP A 231 0.39 10.56 25.46
C ASP A 231 1.69 9.76 25.27
N GLN A 232 2.04 8.89 26.23
CA GLN A 232 3.23 8.04 26.11
C GLN A 232 3.15 7.11 24.89
N VAL A 233 1.98 6.52 24.64
CA VAL A 233 1.77 5.65 23.47
C VAL A 233 1.87 6.47 22.18
N THR A 234 1.33 7.68 22.18
CA THR A 234 1.43 8.62 21.05
C THR A 234 2.89 8.96 20.75
N ASP A 235 3.67 9.32 21.78
CA ASP A 235 5.09 9.63 21.65
C ASP A 235 5.88 8.43 21.11
N MET A 236 5.57 7.22 21.58
CA MET A 236 6.17 5.99 21.08
C MET A 236 5.89 5.78 19.58
N MET A 237 4.67 6.02 19.12
CA MET A 237 4.32 5.92 17.69
C MET A 237 5.01 7.01 16.85
N ILE A 238 5.09 8.24 17.36
CA ILE A 238 5.76 9.36 16.67
C ILE A 238 7.25 9.09 16.53
N ALA A 239 7.91 8.64 17.60
CA ALA A 239 9.34 8.32 17.61
C ALA A 239 9.70 7.21 16.60
N ASN A 240 8.76 6.31 16.32
CA ASN A 240 8.94 5.19 15.39
C ASN A 240 8.18 5.40 14.06
N SER A 241 7.75 6.63 13.75
CA SER A 241 6.85 6.90 12.63
C SER A 241 7.41 6.62 11.23
N SER A 242 8.74 6.52 11.08
CA SER A 242 9.37 6.10 9.81
C SER A 242 9.19 4.60 9.54
N ASN A 243 9.19 3.78 10.59
CA ASN A 243 9.10 2.33 10.54
C ASN A 243 8.35 1.84 11.79
N LEU A 244 7.03 1.98 11.76
CA LEU A 244 6.16 1.63 12.86
C LEU A 244 5.80 0.14 12.76
N ILE A 245 6.01 -0.60 13.84
CA ILE A 245 5.50 -1.96 14.01
C ILE A 245 4.45 -1.92 15.11
N ILE A 246 3.18 -2.13 14.75
CA ILE A 246 2.05 -2.06 15.68
C ILE A 246 1.37 -3.43 15.77
N THR A 247 1.21 -3.94 16.99
CA THR A 247 0.41 -5.14 17.25
C THR A 247 -0.97 -4.70 17.71
N VAL A 248 -2.01 -5.14 17.01
CA VAL A 248 -3.41 -4.83 17.31
C VAL A 248 -4.25 -6.08 17.48
N LYS A 249 -5.35 -5.97 18.23
CA LYS A 249 -6.45 -6.92 18.22
C LYS A 249 -7.58 -6.32 17.36
N PRO A 250 -7.87 -6.90 16.17
CA PRO A 250 -8.84 -6.34 15.26
C PRO A 250 -10.26 -6.29 15.85
N ALA A 251 -10.98 -5.19 15.61
CA ALA A 251 -12.36 -5.00 16.07
C ALA A 251 -13.33 -6.02 15.44
N ASN A 252 -13.12 -6.29 14.14
CA ASN A 252 -13.93 -7.23 13.37
C ASN A 252 -13.13 -8.51 13.11
N GLN A 253 -13.18 -9.44 14.06
CA GLN A 253 -12.51 -10.75 13.93
C GLN A 253 -13.01 -11.57 12.72
N ARG A 254 -14.16 -11.23 12.14
CA ARG A 254 -14.64 -11.82 10.86
C ARG A 254 -13.67 -11.60 9.69
N ALA A 255 -12.94 -10.48 9.65
CA ALA A 255 -11.94 -10.21 8.62
C ALA A 255 -10.55 -10.81 8.94
N ALA A 256 -10.29 -11.15 10.20
CA ALA A 256 -9.06 -11.84 10.62
C ALA A 256 -9.15 -13.36 10.39
N LEU A 257 -10.35 -13.94 10.59
CA LEU A 257 -10.65 -15.36 10.31
C LEU A 257 -10.87 -15.65 8.83
N ALA A 258 -11.12 -14.63 8.01
CA ALA A 258 -11.08 -14.75 6.57
C ALA A 258 -9.61 -14.77 6.12
N ALA A 259 -8.99 -15.95 6.22
CA ALA A 259 -7.73 -16.23 5.54
C ALA A 259 -7.82 -15.70 4.09
N PRO A 260 -6.76 -15.09 3.53
CA PRO A 260 -6.77 -14.71 2.14
C PRO A 260 -6.87 -15.99 1.32
N ARG A 261 -8.08 -16.34 0.89
CA ARG A 261 -8.25 -17.33 -0.16
C ARG A 261 -7.49 -16.76 -1.35
N ARG A 262 -6.41 -17.44 -1.74
CA ARG A 262 -5.69 -17.16 -2.97
C ARG A 262 -6.70 -16.88 -4.08
N GLY A 263 -6.69 -15.66 -4.61
CA GLY A 263 -7.41 -15.30 -5.83
C GLY A 263 -8.71 -14.49 -5.71
N SER A 264 -9.09 -13.94 -4.56
CA SER A 264 -10.24 -13.03 -4.50
C SER A 264 -9.81 -11.58 -4.27
N PHE A 265 -9.47 -10.90 -5.37
CA PHE A 265 -9.44 -9.44 -5.41
C PHE A 265 -10.90 -8.98 -5.49
N SER A 266 -11.36 -8.28 -4.46
CA SER A 266 -12.63 -7.56 -4.46
C SER A 266 -12.68 -6.64 -5.68
N ARG A 267 -13.49 -6.99 -6.66
CA ARG A 267 -13.81 -6.16 -7.83
C ARG A 267 -14.66 -4.98 -7.37
N ASN A 268 -14.03 -3.96 -6.80
CA ASN A 268 -14.67 -2.66 -6.61
C ASN A 268 -14.11 -1.67 -7.63
N SER A 269 -14.49 -1.87 -8.89
CA SER A 269 -14.33 -0.86 -9.94
C SER A 269 -15.67 -0.71 -10.66
N GLN A 270 -16.52 0.18 -10.14
CA GLN A 270 -17.56 0.80 -10.96
C GLN A 270 -16.85 1.68 -11.99
N LEU A 271 -16.76 1.17 -13.22
CA LEU A 271 -16.35 1.93 -14.39
C LEU A 271 -17.46 1.83 -15.43
N SER A 272 -18.25 2.90 -15.50
CA SER A 272 -18.80 3.53 -16.71
C SER A 272 -18.93 2.65 -17.96
N SER A 273 -20.04 1.91 -18.09
CA SER A 273 -20.48 1.38 -19.39
C SER A 273 -21.25 2.47 -20.14
N GLY A 274 -20.53 3.30 -20.88
CA GLY A 274 -21.11 4.35 -21.70
C GLY A 274 -20.24 4.66 -22.90
N SER A 275 -20.28 3.80 -23.93
CA SER A 275 -20.24 4.14 -25.35
C SER A 275 -19.80 2.94 -26.22
N HIS A 276 -20.77 2.19 -26.74
CA HIS A 276 -20.56 1.39 -27.94
C HIS A 276 -21.30 2.04 -29.11
N GLN A 277 -20.50 2.65 -29.98
CA GLN A 277 -20.56 2.59 -31.44
C GLN A 277 -21.93 2.37 -32.11
N SER A 278 -22.41 3.41 -32.77
CA SER A 278 -23.44 3.36 -33.80
C SER A 278 -22.82 3.13 -35.19
N THR A 279 -23.11 1.99 -35.82
CA THR A 279 -23.23 1.86 -37.29
C THR A 279 -24.28 0.79 -37.63
N GLN A 280 -25.33 1.28 -38.28
CA GLN A 280 -26.46 0.69 -39.03
C GLN A 280 -26.27 -0.77 -39.51
N SER A 281 -27.28 -1.66 -39.49
CA SER A 281 -28.47 -1.57 -40.35
C SER A 281 -29.52 -2.66 -40.09
N ALA A 282 -30.79 -2.26 -40.18
CA ALA A 282 -31.98 -2.92 -40.74
C ALA A 282 -32.46 -4.34 -40.33
N ALA A 283 -33.66 -4.33 -39.72
CA ALA A 283 -34.87 -5.07 -40.08
C ALA A 283 -35.31 -6.33 -39.29
N THR A 284 -36.58 -6.25 -38.82
CA THR A 284 -37.53 -7.30 -38.33
C THR A 284 -37.16 -7.99 -37.01
N GLY A 285 -38.00 -8.23 -36.00
CA GLY A 285 -39.44 -8.12 -35.75
C GLY A 285 -39.75 -9.01 -34.51
N SER A 286 -40.79 -8.66 -33.74
CA SER A 286 -41.51 -9.43 -32.69
C SER A 286 -40.81 -9.83 -31.37
N ASP A 287 -41.35 -9.22 -30.30
CA ASP A 287 -41.96 -9.82 -29.10
C ASP A 287 -41.15 -10.60 -28.04
N ALA A 288 -41.24 -10.01 -26.83
CA ALA A 288 -41.69 -10.60 -25.57
C ALA A 288 -40.75 -11.48 -24.72
N ASP A 289 -40.72 -11.05 -23.46
CA ASP A 289 -40.77 -11.81 -22.21
C ASP A 289 -39.56 -11.75 -21.26
N ASP A 290 -39.96 -11.37 -20.03
CA ASP A 290 -39.28 -11.39 -18.74
C ASP A 290 -38.70 -12.78 -18.44
N ASP A 291 -37.47 -12.81 -17.93
CA ASP A 291 -36.99 -13.90 -17.09
C ASP A 291 -36.40 -13.31 -15.81
N ALA A 292 -37.19 -13.37 -14.74
CA ALA A 292 -36.75 -13.20 -13.36
C ALA A 292 -36.45 -14.60 -12.79
N ASP A 293 -35.18 -14.89 -12.53
CA ASP A 293 -34.76 -16.16 -11.93
C ASP A 293 -35.12 -16.20 -10.42
N GLU A 294 -36.12 -17.01 -10.08
CA GLU A 294 -36.55 -17.34 -8.73
C GLU A 294 -35.68 -18.49 -8.15
N ILE A 295 -35.10 -18.28 -6.97
CA ILE A 295 -34.22 -19.26 -6.30
C ILE A 295 -35.11 -20.33 -5.61
N VAL A 296 -35.03 -21.57 -6.09
CA VAL A 296 -35.71 -22.75 -5.50
C VAL A 296 -34.84 -23.36 -4.41
N ASP A 297 -35.31 -23.33 -3.16
CA ASP A 297 -34.69 -24.03 -2.03
C ASP A 297 -35.31 -25.42 -1.86
N LEU A 298 -34.49 -26.47 -2.05
CA LEU A 298 -34.89 -27.88 -2.11
C LEU A 298 -34.17 -28.67 -1.00
N THR A 299 -34.62 -28.55 0.24
CA THR A 299 -34.38 -29.55 1.29
C THR A 299 -35.57 -29.70 2.24
N GLY A 300 -36.66 -30.26 1.72
CA GLY A 300 -37.74 -30.82 2.53
C GLY A 300 -37.46 -32.29 2.85
N VAL A 301 -37.32 -32.62 4.13
CA VAL A 301 -37.51 -33.99 4.65
C VAL A 301 -38.76 -33.95 5.54
N THR A 302 -39.82 -34.60 5.08
CA THR A 302 -41.10 -34.82 5.77
C THR A 302 -40.89 -35.84 6.92
N LEU A 303 -41.66 -35.84 8.02
CA LEU A 303 -43.07 -36.29 8.12
C LEU A 303 -43.65 -35.94 9.51
N HIS A 304 -44.92 -35.50 9.51
CA HIS A 304 -46.09 -35.75 10.41
C HIS A 304 -45.91 -35.87 11.96
N ASP A 305 -46.80 -35.41 12.84
CA ASP A 305 -48.27 -35.31 12.77
C ASP A 305 -48.87 -34.36 13.87
N ASP A 306 -50.17 -34.08 13.71
CA ASP A 306 -51.21 -33.68 14.69
C ASP A 306 -51.46 -32.20 15.09
N ALA A 307 -52.39 -31.60 14.32
CA ALA A 307 -53.69 -31.01 14.72
C ALA A 307 -53.85 -30.16 16.01
N SER A 308 -54.28 -28.90 15.86
CA SER A 308 -55.69 -28.45 16.02
C SER A 308 -55.84 -26.94 16.29
N THR A 309 -56.77 -26.29 15.57
CA THR A 309 -57.61 -25.10 15.93
C THR A 309 -56.90 -23.77 16.34
N SER A 310 -57.33 -22.54 16.03
CA SER A 310 -58.57 -21.93 15.55
C SER A 310 -58.29 -20.44 15.20
N ALA A 311 -59.16 -19.86 14.39
CA ALA A 311 -59.20 -18.48 13.93
C ALA A 311 -59.20 -17.37 15.01
N GLY A 312 -58.80 -16.14 14.63
CA GLY A 312 -59.16 -14.94 15.41
C GLY A 312 -58.40 -13.63 15.10
N HIS A 313 -59.00 -12.80 14.23
CA HIS A 313 -59.18 -11.33 14.34
C HIS A 313 -58.03 -10.32 14.57
N HIS A 314 -57.91 -9.40 13.60
CA HIS A 314 -57.88 -7.92 13.72
C HIS A 314 -57.53 -7.27 15.07
N LEU A 315 -56.55 -6.33 15.09
CA LEU A 315 -56.84 -4.89 15.28
C LEU A 315 -55.62 -3.97 14.99
N HIS A 316 -55.96 -2.81 14.44
CA HIS A 316 -55.13 -1.62 14.21
C HIS A 316 -54.92 -0.85 15.53
N HIS A 317 -53.71 -0.31 15.79
CA HIS A 317 -53.58 0.86 16.66
C HIS A 317 -52.45 1.82 16.26
N HIS A 318 -52.86 3.08 16.06
CA HIS A 318 -52.10 4.31 15.87
C HIS A 318 -51.70 4.91 17.23
N HIS A 319 -50.57 5.63 17.29
CA HIS A 319 -50.22 6.84 18.10
C HIS A 319 -48.76 6.76 18.58
N HIS A 320 -47.96 7.81 18.76
CA HIS A 320 -47.95 9.23 18.38
C HIS A 320 -46.52 9.74 18.66
N HIS A 321 -46.18 10.89 18.09
CA HIS A 321 -44.94 11.65 18.28
C HIS A 321 -44.59 11.99 19.74
N HIS A 322 -43.28 12.16 20.02
CA HIS A 322 -42.81 13.38 20.71
C HIS A 322 -41.33 13.73 20.44
N HIS A 323 -41.13 15.04 20.24
CA HIS A 323 -39.90 15.80 19.99
C HIS A 323 -39.18 16.25 21.28
N HIS A 324 -37.94 16.75 21.08
CA HIS A 324 -37.09 17.64 21.93
C HIS A 324 -36.08 16.95 22.88
N ASN A 325 -34.86 17.46 23.14
CA ASN A 325 -34.17 18.69 22.69
C ASN A 325 -32.64 18.54 22.84
N HIS A 326 -31.95 19.42 22.12
CA HIS A 326 -30.54 19.83 22.21
C HIS A 326 -29.89 19.85 23.61
N PHE A 327 -28.60 19.51 23.68
CA PHE A 327 -27.58 20.31 24.40
C PHE A 327 -26.19 20.10 23.79
N SER A 328 -25.58 21.19 23.31
CA SER A 328 -24.20 21.28 22.85
C SER A 328 -23.20 21.10 24.00
N ARG A 329 -22.06 20.47 23.71
CA ARG A 329 -20.80 20.77 24.39
C ARG A 329 -19.63 20.57 23.44
N ASP A 330 -19.15 21.70 22.91
CA ASP A 330 -17.81 21.87 22.40
C ASP A 330 -16.79 21.66 23.52
N GLN A 331 -15.69 20.97 23.23
CA GLN A 331 -14.31 21.40 23.51
C GLN A 331 -13.29 20.33 23.08
N GLY A 332 -12.24 20.76 22.36
CA GLY A 332 -10.97 20.02 22.25
C GLY A 332 -10.54 19.58 20.85
N VAL A 333 -10.56 20.45 19.84
CA VAL A 333 -9.92 20.20 18.54
C VAL A 333 -8.50 20.79 18.56
N LEU A 334 -7.48 19.95 18.39
CA LEU A 334 -6.16 20.37 17.95
C LEU A 334 -5.95 19.82 16.53
N HIS A 335 -5.69 20.74 15.60
CA HIS A 335 -5.32 20.47 14.21
C HIS A 335 -3.86 19.97 14.16
N LEU A 336 -3.63 18.90 13.38
CA LEU A 336 -2.32 18.36 12.99
C LEU A 336 -2.02 18.73 11.53
#